data_AF-A0A662W2N8-F1
#
_entry.id   AF-A0A662W2N8-F1
#
_cell.length_a   1.000
_cell.length_b   1.000
_cell.length_c   1.000
_cell.angle_alpha   90.00
_cell.angle_beta   90.00
_cell.angle_gamma   90.00
#
_symmetry.space_group_name_H-M   'P 1'
#
loop_
_entity.id
_entity.type
_entity.pdbx_description
1 polymer ?
#
loop_
_entity_poly.entity_id
_entity_poly.type
_entity_poly.pdbx_seq_one_letter_code
_entity_poly.pdbx_strand_id
1 'polypeptide(L)'
;MEFVRKEDFTEIFNKFIRKNLARSLSKPTEYETSPFRQPELYGLPIFVIGYGGKPISYIGQYIAHKVIKARLNGRIETRWKILTGFVRVIAKHVEEDVYIEIFANGVPSAGVAEWLNNRDKYVLIEDRTELNEIECREEDIVNLSGVMKYEDPVILIDVTGLLRELPADILARYTELVAVYKSFQEQIYNMEQIIDDLKVELDTTKAENRILRTQVHRLNTRIMSVAGTLMHYKSELLKTKELLQFHLERLEAVKEGKERLQAVINDFYDILDAYESTVAEVAEKFAQLEKIGEETERTEKAVSEVKKEKKKKKEGEE
;
A
#
# COMPACT_ATOMS: atom_id res chain seq x y z
N MET A 1 24.85 30.07 -16.30
CA MET A 1 24.99 29.11 -17.41
C MET A 1 23.71 29.18 -18.22
N GLU A 2 23.72 29.86 -19.36
CA GLU A 2 22.59 29.84 -20.27
C GLU A 2 22.52 28.45 -20.93
N PHE A 3 21.37 27.80 -20.83
CA PHE A 3 21.12 26.51 -21.47
C PHE A 3 21.01 26.73 -22.97
N VAL A 4 21.96 26.16 -23.73
CA VAL A 4 21.91 26.09 -25.20
C VAL A 4 20.64 25.36 -25.59
N ARG A 5 19.70 26.04 -26.26
CA ARG A 5 18.48 25.41 -26.75
C ARG A 5 18.80 24.59 -28.00
N LYS A 6 17.94 23.62 -28.31
CA LYS A 6 18.05 22.78 -29.53
C LYS A 6 18.14 23.63 -30.80
N GLU A 7 17.46 24.77 -30.82
CA GLU A 7 17.49 25.77 -31.89
C GLU A 7 18.88 26.41 -32.04
N ASP A 8 19.51 26.78 -30.92
CA ASP A 8 20.87 27.36 -30.88
C ASP A 8 21.93 26.35 -31.37
N PHE A 9 21.78 25.08 -31.00
CA PHE A 9 22.68 24.02 -31.47
C PHE A 9 22.57 23.84 -32.99
N THR A 10 21.36 23.85 -33.53
CA THR A 10 21.14 23.67 -34.99
C THR A 10 21.69 24.86 -35.77
N GLU A 11 21.53 26.08 -35.26
CA GLU A 11 22.08 27.29 -35.88
C GLU A 11 23.62 27.34 -35.80
N ILE A 12 24.21 27.04 -34.65
CA ILE A 12 25.68 27.01 -34.49
C ILE A 12 26.30 25.85 -35.31
N PHE A 13 25.65 24.69 -35.34
CA PHE A 13 26.16 23.50 -36.01
C PHE A 13 26.05 23.61 -37.54
N ASN A 14 24.86 23.85 -38.08
CA ASN A 14 24.67 23.80 -39.53
C ASN A 14 25.18 25.06 -40.21
N LYS A 15 24.92 26.25 -39.64
CA LYS A 15 25.22 27.53 -40.30
C LYS A 15 26.65 27.98 -40.05
N PHE A 16 27.21 27.76 -38.86
CA PHE A 16 28.53 28.26 -38.51
C PHE A 16 29.66 27.26 -38.83
N ILE A 17 29.48 25.95 -38.61
CA ILE A 17 30.52 24.96 -38.96
C ILE A 17 30.59 24.79 -40.48
N ARG A 18 29.48 24.55 -41.18
CA ARG A 18 29.52 24.28 -42.64
C ARG A 18 29.98 25.50 -43.43
N LYS A 19 29.51 26.70 -43.09
CA LYS A 19 29.91 27.93 -43.78
C LYS A 19 31.38 28.28 -43.55
N ASN A 20 31.91 28.08 -42.33
CA ASN A 20 33.30 28.43 -42.03
C ASN A 20 34.27 27.35 -42.49
N LEU A 21 33.97 26.07 -42.22
CA LEU A 21 34.82 24.93 -42.54
C LEU A 21 34.95 24.74 -44.06
N ALA A 22 33.86 24.84 -44.82
CA ALA A 22 33.91 24.75 -46.28
C ALA A 22 34.64 25.94 -46.92
N ARG A 23 34.57 27.14 -46.33
CA ARG A 23 35.35 28.32 -46.76
C ARG A 23 36.82 28.28 -46.36
N SER A 24 37.16 27.64 -45.24
CA SER A 24 38.57 27.47 -44.83
C SER A 24 39.27 26.37 -45.63
N LEU A 25 38.53 25.36 -46.07
CA LEU A 25 39.00 24.29 -46.96
C LEU A 25 39.10 24.71 -48.43
N SER A 26 38.65 25.92 -48.80
CA SER A 26 38.81 26.46 -50.16
C SER A 26 40.13 27.20 -50.39
N LYS A 27 40.98 27.33 -49.36
CA LYS A 27 42.39 27.69 -49.55
C LYS A 27 43.15 26.44 -49.97
N PRO A 28 44.03 26.50 -50.99
CA PRO A 28 44.68 25.32 -51.53
C PRO A 28 45.53 24.65 -50.44
N THR A 29 45.08 23.50 -49.96
CA THR A 29 45.91 22.49 -49.31
C THR A 29 46.35 21.48 -50.36
N GLU A 30 47.29 20.60 -50.03
CA GLU A 30 48.01 19.65 -50.92
C GLU A 30 47.14 18.71 -51.78
N TYR A 31 45.80 18.78 -51.66
CA TYR A 31 44.85 18.03 -52.47
C TYR A 31 44.09 18.97 -53.41
N GLU A 32 44.04 18.61 -54.70
CA GLU A 32 43.23 19.33 -55.69
C GLU A 32 41.78 19.48 -55.20
N THR A 33 41.40 20.72 -54.87
CA THR A 33 40.01 21.05 -54.58
C THR A 33 39.22 20.84 -55.86
N SER A 34 38.37 19.80 -55.89
CA SER A 34 37.50 19.55 -57.04
C SER A 34 36.72 20.83 -57.39
N PRO A 35 36.75 21.31 -58.64
CA PRO A 35 36.07 22.53 -59.06
C PRO A 35 34.54 22.45 -58.96
N PHE A 36 34.00 21.27 -58.61
CA PHE A 36 32.57 21.01 -58.49
C PHE A 36 32.10 20.79 -57.03
N ARG A 37 32.89 21.24 -56.03
CA ARG A 37 32.48 21.18 -54.62
C ARG A 37 31.47 22.29 -54.32
N GLN A 38 30.29 21.91 -53.82
CA GLN A 38 29.32 22.84 -53.24
C GLN A 38 29.54 22.93 -51.72
N PRO A 39 29.91 24.10 -51.18
CA PRO A 39 30.18 24.29 -49.75
C PRO A 39 29.01 23.91 -48.84
N GLU A 40 27.77 24.14 -49.30
CA GLU A 40 26.53 23.89 -48.56
C GLU A 40 26.31 22.39 -48.31
N LEU A 41 26.74 21.56 -49.25
CA LEU A 41 26.51 20.12 -49.25
C LEU A 41 27.67 19.32 -48.66
N TYR A 42 28.86 19.93 -48.56
CA TYR A 42 30.09 19.22 -48.22
C TYR A 42 30.04 18.51 -46.85
N GLY A 43 30.39 17.22 -46.85
CA GLY A 43 30.45 16.39 -45.65
C GLY A 43 29.09 15.90 -45.15
N LEU A 44 27.99 16.20 -45.86
CA LEU A 44 26.65 15.81 -45.46
C LEU A 44 26.35 14.32 -45.63
N PRO A 45 25.74 13.65 -44.64
CA PRO A 45 25.25 12.29 -44.80
C PRO A 45 24.23 12.21 -45.94
N ILE A 46 24.39 11.25 -46.84
CA ILE A 46 23.44 10.95 -47.91
C ILE A 46 22.72 9.64 -47.61
N PHE A 47 21.39 9.73 -47.52
CA PHE A 47 20.50 8.59 -47.44
C PHE A 47 19.66 8.50 -48.70
N VAL A 48 19.54 7.27 -49.21
CA VAL A 48 18.86 6.98 -50.46
C VAL A 48 17.76 5.96 -50.21
N ILE A 49 16.55 6.34 -50.57
CA ILE A 49 15.34 5.58 -50.33
C ILE A 49 15.09 4.67 -51.54
N GLY A 50 14.87 3.38 -51.27
CA GLY A 50 14.65 2.36 -52.29
C GLY A 50 15.88 1.96 -53.10
N TYR A 51 17.08 2.36 -52.67
CA TYR A 51 18.34 1.97 -53.33
C TYR A 51 18.80 0.57 -52.88
N GLY A 52 19.06 -0.32 -53.85
CA GLY A 52 19.55 -1.67 -53.59
C GLY A 52 18.56 -2.60 -52.88
N GLY A 53 17.24 -2.36 -53.04
CA GLY A 53 16.18 -3.17 -52.42
C GLY A 53 15.96 -2.93 -50.93
N LYS A 54 16.69 -1.97 -50.33
CA LYS A 54 16.49 -1.55 -48.94
C LYS A 54 15.55 -0.34 -48.87
N PRO A 55 14.75 -0.21 -47.79
CA PRO A 55 13.87 0.95 -47.61
C PRO A 55 14.66 2.25 -47.50
N ILE A 56 15.77 2.26 -46.74
CA ILE A 56 16.69 3.40 -46.62
C ILE A 56 18.13 2.87 -46.61
N SER A 57 18.99 3.44 -47.46
CA SER A 57 20.40 3.08 -47.59
C SER A 57 21.29 4.29 -47.32
N TYR A 58 22.24 4.16 -46.38
CA TYR A 58 23.31 5.15 -46.19
C TYR A 58 24.40 4.92 -47.24
N ILE A 59 24.70 5.95 -48.03
CA ILE A 59 25.64 5.85 -49.18
C ILE A 59 26.98 6.52 -48.89
N GLY A 60 27.09 7.23 -47.76
CA GLY A 60 28.28 7.97 -47.36
C GLY A 60 27.96 9.45 -47.20
N GLN A 61 29.01 10.27 -47.17
CA GLN A 61 28.93 11.72 -47.12
C GLN A 61 29.15 12.33 -48.48
N TYR A 62 28.51 13.47 -48.76
CA TYR A 62 28.71 14.24 -49.97
C TYR A 62 30.14 14.81 -50.04
N ILE A 63 30.83 14.56 -51.16
CA ILE A 63 32.17 15.11 -51.43
C ILE A 63 32.10 16.17 -52.54
N ALA A 64 31.54 15.80 -53.68
CA ALA A 64 31.35 16.67 -54.84
C ALA A 64 30.26 16.08 -55.74
N HIS A 65 29.74 16.85 -56.68
CA HIS A 65 28.88 16.29 -57.73
C HIS A 65 29.22 16.88 -59.09
N LYS A 66 28.97 16.13 -60.16
CA LYS A 66 29.02 16.64 -61.52
C LYS A 66 27.61 16.69 -62.09
N VAL A 67 27.25 17.83 -62.67
CA VAL A 67 25.99 17.95 -63.41
C VAL A 67 26.19 17.36 -64.81
N ILE A 68 25.47 16.28 -65.10
CA ILE A 68 25.51 15.56 -66.37
C ILE A 68 24.18 15.79 -67.09
N LYS A 69 24.25 16.15 -68.37
CA LYS A 69 23.07 16.19 -69.24
C LYS A 69 22.94 14.81 -69.90
N ALA A 70 22.01 14.01 -69.39
CA ALA A 70 21.70 12.69 -69.94
C ALA A 70 20.53 12.82 -70.92
N ARG A 71 20.68 12.28 -72.13
CA ARG A 71 19.59 12.25 -73.12
C ARG A 71 18.87 10.91 -73.00
N LEU A 72 17.72 10.90 -72.35
CA LEU A 72 16.85 9.73 -72.20
C LEU A 72 15.54 10.00 -72.95
N ASN A 73 15.10 9.09 -73.80
CA ASN A 73 13.81 9.17 -74.52
C ASN A 73 13.57 10.50 -75.25
N GLY A 74 14.60 11.07 -75.89
CA GLY A 74 14.50 12.30 -76.67
C GLY A 74 14.48 13.60 -75.87
N ARG A 75 14.38 13.56 -74.54
CA ARG A 75 14.48 14.72 -73.64
C ARG A 75 15.88 14.80 -73.02
N ILE A 76 16.36 16.03 -72.85
CA ILE A 76 17.62 16.30 -72.14
C ILE A 76 17.24 16.46 -70.68
N GLU A 77 17.66 15.52 -69.83
CA GLU A 77 17.47 15.60 -68.39
C GLU A 77 18.79 15.97 -67.72
N THR A 78 18.71 16.90 -66.76
CA THR A 78 19.83 17.27 -65.90
C THR A 78 19.89 16.28 -64.73
N ARG A 79 20.97 15.51 -64.64
CA ARG A 79 21.23 14.57 -63.55
C ARG A 79 22.47 14.99 -62.78
N TRP A 80 22.44 14.75 -61.48
CA TRP A 80 23.58 14.95 -60.59
C TRP A 80 24.26 13.60 -60.40
N LYS A 81 25.54 13.53 -60.72
CA LYS A 81 26.40 12.41 -60.37
C LYS A 81 27.19 12.82 -59.12
N ILE A 82 26.73 12.34 -57.97
CA ILE A 82 27.27 12.70 -56.65
C ILE A 82 28.33 11.66 -56.26
N LEU A 83 29.52 12.15 -55.97
CA LEU A 83 30.61 11.39 -55.37
C LEU A 83 30.43 11.35 -53.85
N THR A 84 30.38 10.15 -53.29
CA THR A 84 30.19 9.93 -51.86
C THR A 84 31.38 9.20 -51.24
N GLY A 85 31.62 9.47 -49.96
CA GLY A 85 32.69 8.82 -49.22
C GLY A 85 32.67 9.15 -47.74
N PHE A 86 33.78 8.88 -47.04
CA PHE A 86 33.99 9.37 -45.69
C PHE A 86 34.83 10.64 -45.74
N VAL A 87 34.39 11.66 -45.02
CA VAL A 87 35.04 12.96 -44.90
C VAL A 87 35.33 13.19 -43.43
N ARG A 88 36.61 13.36 -43.14
CA ARG A 88 37.14 13.76 -41.84
C ARG A 88 37.97 15.04 -42.02
N VAL A 89 37.85 15.94 -41.05
CA VAL A 89 38.63 17.18 -41.02
C VAL A 89 39.36 17.26 -39.69
N ILE A 90 40.68 17.39 -39.79
CA ILE A 90 41.61 17.39 -38.68
C ILE A 90 42.30 18.76 -38.66
N ALA A 91 42.36 19.41 -37.50
CA ALA A 91 43.25 20.54 -37.27
C ALA A 91 44.61 20.03 -36.81
N LYS A 92 45.66 20.38 -37.55
CA LYS A 92 47.05 20.17 -37.15
C LYS A 92 47.62 21.47 -36.60
N HIS A 93 48.20 21.44 -35.40
CA HIS A 93 48.88 22.62 -34.85
C HIS A 93 50.12 22.97 -35.70
N VAL A 94 50.37 24.26 -35.93
CA VAL A 94 51.43 24.72 -36.84
C VAL A 94 52.83 24.39 -36.30
N GLU A 95 52.99 24.48 -34.97
CA GLU A 95 54.30 24.33 -34.30
C GLU A 95 54.44 23.02 -33.53
N GLU A 96 53.33 22.34 -33.23
CA GLU A 96 53.29 21.15 -32.37
C GLU A 96 52.69 20.00 -33.18
N ASP A 97 53.15 18.77 -32.95
CA ASP A 97 52.60 17.59 -33.64
C ASP A 97 51.29 17.12 -32.98
N VAL A 98 50.37 18.06 -32.79
CA VAL A 98 49.06 17.85 -32.16
C VAL A 98 47.99 17.88 -33.23
N TYR A 99 47.20 16.80 -33.27
CA TYR A 99 46.09 16.63 -34.21
C TYR A 99 44.78 16.59 -33.44
N ILE A 100 43.86 17.47 -33.82
CA ILE A 100 42.55 17.59 -33.21
C ILE A 100 41.51 17.32 -34.28
N GLU A 101 40.65 16.35 -34.05
CA GLU A 101 39.52 16.09 -34.92
C GLU A 101 38.45 17.17 -34.73
N ILE A 102 38.07 17.82 -35.83
CA ILE A 102 37.06 18.87 -35.85
C ILE A 102 35.75 18.32 -36.40
N PHE A 103 35.81 17.46 -37.41
CA PHE A 103 34.62 16.93 -38.05
C PHE A 103 34.87 15.51 -38.54
N ALA A 104 33.94 14.61 -38.25
CA ALA A 104 33.92 13.26 -38.79
C ALA A 104 32.50 12.80 -39.07
N ASN A 105 32.31 12.13 -40.20
CA ASN A 105 31.09 11.38 -40.49
C ASN A 105 29.80 12.21 -40.40
N GLY A 106 29.84 13.51 -40.71
CA GLY A 106 28.68 14.38 -40.73
C GLY A 106 28.48 15.14 -39.42
N VAL A 107 29.34 14.90 -38.43
CA VAL A 107 29.20 15.39 -37.06
C VAL A 107 30.48 16.12 -36.61
N PRO A 108 30.37 17.29 -35.97
CA PRO A 108 31.45 17.97 -35.30
C PRO A 108 31.92 17.20 -34.08
N SER A 109 33.23 17.19 -33.89
CA SER A 109 33.87 16.66 -32.69
C SER A 109 34.05 17.76 -31.63
N ALA A 110 34.37 17.36 -30.41
CA ALA A 110 34.68 18.27 -29.30
C ALA A 110 35.83 19.24 -29.65
N GLY A 111 36.72 18.84 -30.56
CA GLY A 111 37.85 19.64 -31.05
C GLY A 111 37.46 20.92 -31.81
N VAL A 112 36.20 21.07 -32.21
CA VAL A 112 35.69 22.30 -32.83
C VAL A 112 35.87 23.50 -31.90
N ALA A 113 35.58 23.36 -30.61
CA ALA A 113 35.69 24.46 -29.65
C ALA A 113 37.14 24.94 -29.51
N GLU A 114 38.09 24.00 -29.47
CA GLU A 114 39.51 24.29 -29.35
C GLU A 114 40.07 24.99 -30.60
N TRP A 115 39.71 24.50 -31.79
CA TRP A 115 40.07 25.13 -33.06
C TRP A 115 39.50 26.56 -33.18
N LEU A 116 38.24 26.76 -32.79
CA LEU A 116 37.59 28.07 -32.88
C LEU A 116 38.27 29.14 -32.03
N ASN A 117 38.76 28.76 -30.86
CA ASN A 117 39.44 29.67 -29.94
C ASN A 117 40.88 30.00 -30.36
N ASN A 118 41.49 29.18 -31.24
CA ASN A 118 42.91 29.26 -31.58
C ASN A 118 43.17 29.16 -33.10
N ARG A 119 42.30 29.70 -33.94
CA ARG A 119 42.32 29.51 -35.42
C ARG A 119 43.67 29.75 -36.08
N ASP A 120 44.44 30.73 -35.61
CA ASP A 120 45.73 31.12 -36.20
C ASP A 120 46.85 30.11 -35.95
N LYS A 121 46.65 29.18 -35.00
CA LYS A 121 47.61 28.16 -34.60
C LYS A 121 47.39 26.80 -35.27
N TYR A 122 46.31 26.63 -36.03
CA TYR A 122 45.93 25.35 -36.62
C TYR A 122 45.70 25.45 -38.13
N VAL A 123 46.22 24.47 -38.86
CA VAL A 123 45.93 24.24 -40.28
C VAL A 123 44.93 23.10 -40.40
N LEU A 124 43.89 23.29 -41.22
CA LEU A 124 42.92 22.23 -41.50
C LEU A 124 43.46 21.29 -42.57
N ILE A 125 43.45 20.01 -42.26
CA ILE A 125 43.77 18.92 -43.16
C ILE A 125 42.49 18.14 -43.41
N GLU A 126 42.18 17.93 -44.69
CA GLU A 126 41.09 17.07 -45.14
C GLU A 126 41.62 15.65 -45.29
N ASP A 127 40.98 14.71 -44.61
CA ASP A 127 41.19 13.27 -44.78
C ASP A 127 39.91 12.68 -45.38
N ARG A 128 39.97 12.25 -46.65
CA ARG A 128 38.81 11.74 -47.38
C ARG A 128 39.08 10.37 -48.01
N THR A 129 38.06 9.51 -47.92
CA THR A 129 38.05 8.21 -48.59
C THR A 129 36.81 8.13 -49.47
N GLU A 130 37.01 8.10 -50.78
CA GLU A 130 35.93 7.95 -51.77
C GLU A 130 35.41 6.51 -51.74
N LEU A 131 34.09 6.33 -51.73
CA LEU A 131 33.46 5.01 -51.62
C LEU A 131 32.64 4.68 -52.86
N ASN A 132 31.67 5.54 -53.17
CA ASN A 132 30.62 5.25 -54.13
C ASN A 132 30.30 6.49 -54.96
N GLU A 133 29.62 6.26 -56.08
CA GLU A 133 29.00 7.31 -56.88
C GLU A 133 27.51 7.00 -57.02
N ILE A 134 26.67 8.01 -56.85
CA ILE A 134 25.23 7.90 -57.09
C ILE A 134 24.79 8.91 -58.14
N GLU A 135 23.96 8.44 -59.08
CA GLU A 135 23.30 9.29 -60.06
C GLU A 135 21.83 9.48 -59.68
N CYS A 136 21.41 10.73 -59.52
CA CYS A 136 20.01 11.09 -59.23
C CYS A 136 19.59 12.33 -60.03
N ARG A 137 18.29 12.57 -60.19
CA ARG A 137 17.82 13.88 -60.66
C ARG A 137 17.91 14.88 -59.51
N GLU A 138 18.03 16.16 -59.84
CA GLU A 138 18.00 17.22 -58.82
C GLU A 138 16.67 17.19 -58.05
N GLU A 139 15.57 16.95 -58.76
CA GLU A 139 14.24 16.83 -58.17
C GLU A 139 14.14 15.64 -57.20
N ASP A 140 14.97 14.60 -57.38
CA ASP A 140 15.04 13.40 -56.51
C ASP A 140 15.58 13.66 -55.12
N ILE A 141 16.17 14.83 -54.90
CA ILE A 141 16.62 15.27 -53.60
C ILE A 141 15.47 15.98 -52.88
N VAL A 142 14.75 15.23 -52.04
CA VAL A 142 13.48 15.65 -51.41
C VAL A 142 13.63 16.94 -50.61
N ASN A 143 14.75 17.08 -49.92
CA ASN A 143 14.99 18.18 -48.99
C ASN A 143 16.08 19.17 -49.45
N LEU A 144 16.36 19.23 -50.76
CA LEU A 144 17.43 20.06 -51.32
C LEU A 144 17.34 21.53 -50.86
N SER A 145 16.13 22.10 -50.86
CA SER A 145 15.93 23.50 -50.46
C SER A 145 16.28 23.76 -48.99
N GLY A 146 15.92 22.85 -48.09
CA GLY A 146 16.24 22.95 -46.66
C GLY A 146 17.73 22.73 -46.39
N VAL A 147 18.36 21.81 -47.13
CA VAL A 147 19.81 21.59 -47.05
C VAL A 147 20.59 22.82 -47.51
N MET A 148 20.21 23.43 -48.65
CA MET A 148 20.87 24.63 -49.18
C MET A 148 20.70 25.85 -48.26
N LYS A 149 19.64 25.88 -47.44
CA LYS A 149 19.42 26.90 -46.39
C LYS A 149 20.09 26.59 -45.05
N TYR A 150 20.81 25.48 -44.95
CA TYR A 150 21.40 24.97 -43.70
C TYR A 150 20.36 24.59 -42.62
N GLU A 151 19.11 24.36 -43.00
CA GLU A 151 18.04 23.92 -42.09
C GLU A 151 18.15 22.42 -41.84
N ASP A 152 18.41 21.65 -42.90
CA ASP A 152 18.48 20.19 -42.83
C ASP A 152 19.92 19.66 -42.67
N PRO A 153 20.16 18.74 -41.73
CA PRO A 153 21.48 18.23 -41.47
C PRO A 153 21.88 17.04 -42.37
N VAL A 154 21.01 16.55 -43.26
CA VAL A 154 21.21 15.35 -44.08
C VAL A 154 20.62 15.53 -45.48
N ILE A 155 21.13 14.81 -46.48
CA ILE A 155 20.57 14.76 -47.84
C ILE A 155 19.72 13.49 -47.98
N LEU A 156 18.46 13.67 -48.36
CA LEU A 156 17.53 12.57 -48.64
C LEU A 156 17.24 12.50 -50.13
N ILE A 157 17.61 11.37 -50.75
CA ILE A 157 17.36 11.10 -52.17
C ILE A 157 16.29 10.02 -52.27
N ASP A 158 15.18 10.34 -52.91
CA ASP A 158 14.12 9.38 -53.22
C ASP A 158 14.21 8.97 -54.70
N VAL A 159 14.81 7.80 -54.94
CA VAL A 159 14.97 7.22 -56.29
C VAL A 159 13.66 6.54 -56.73
N THR A 160 12.78 6.23 -55.80
CA THR A 160 11.51 5.54 -56.08
C THR A 160 10.36 6.46 -56.44
N GLY A 161 10.46 7.75 -56.08
CA GLY A 161 9.37 8.71 -56.21
C GLY A 161 8.24 8.50 -55.20
N LEU A 162 8.35 7.51 -54.30
CA LEU A 162 7.34 7.16 -53.29
C LEU A 162 7.00 8.36 -52.40
N LEU A 163 8.00 9.11 -51.95
CA LEU A 163 7.81 10.28 -51.10
C LEU A 163 7.21 11.48 -51.84
N ARG A 164 7.39 11.56 -53.17
CA ARG A 164 6.75 12.61 -53.98
C ARG A 164 5.31 12.29 -54.34
N GLU A 165 4.98 11.02 -54.55
CA GLU A 165 3.63 10.57 -54.89
C GLU A 165 2.69 10.46 -53.69
N LEU A 166 3.22 10.51 -52.46
CA LEU A 166 2.42 10.50 -51.25
C LEU A 166 1.66 11.84 -51.10
N PRO A 167 0.31 11.85 -51.15
CA PRO A 167 -0.48 13.03 -50.87
C PRO A 167 -0.15 13.53 -49.45
N ALA A 168 -0.05 14.84 -49.25
CA ALA A 168 0.18 15.46 -47.94
C ALA A 168 -0.79 14.95 -46.85
N ASP A 169 -1.99 14.51 -47.26
CA ASP A 169 -3.00 13.86 -46.42
C ASP A 169 -2.53 12.55 -45.75
N ILE A 170 -1.66 11.76 -46.36
CA ILE A 170 -1.20 10.49 -45.76
C ILE A 170 -0.21 10.75 -44.64
N LEU A 171 0.69 11.72 -44.80
CA LEU A 171 1.59 12.14 -43.72
C LEU A 171 0.81 12.79 -42.58
N ALA A 172 -0.20 13.63 -42.87
CA ALA A 172 -1.09 14.20 -41.87
C ALA A 172 -1.90 13.11 -41.12
N ARG A 173 -2.45 12.13 -41.83
CA ARG A 173 -3.12 10.98 -41.20
C ARG A 173 -2.17 10.11 -40.39
N TYR A 174 -0.92 9.97 -40.83
CA TYR A 174 0.09 9.23 -40.08
C TYR A 174 0.48 9.96 -38.79
N THR A 175 0.65 11.29 -38.81
CA THR A 175 0.93 12.06 -37.60
C THR A 175 -0.25 12.04 -36.63
N GLU A 176 -1.48 12.12 -37.13
CA GLU A 176 -2.70 11.93 -36.34
C GLU A 176 -2.76 10.53 -35.71
N LEU A 177 -2.47 9.48 -36.48
CA LEU A 177 -2.40 8.10 -35.96
C LEU A 177 -1.33 7.95 -34.88
N VAL A 178 -0.16 8.54 -35.06
CA VAL A 178 0.92 8.52 -34.06
C VAL A 178 0.52 9.28 -32.79
N ALA A 179 -0.20 10.40 -32.92
CA ALA A 179 -0.70 11.15 -31.77
C ALA A 179 -1.76 10.35 -30.99
N VAL A 180 -2.71 9.73 -31.70
CA VAL A 180 -3.71 8.84 -31.10
C VAL A 180 -3.03 7.64 -30.44
N TYR A 181 -2.04 7.03 -31.09
CA TYR A 181 -1.29 5.91 -30.54
C TYR A 181 -0.57 6.28 -29.23
N LYS A 182 0.10 7.44 -29.18
CA LYS A 182 0.70 7.96 -27.94
C LYS A 182 -0.33 8.16 -26.84
N SER A 183 -1.50 8.73 -27.17
CA SER A 183 -2.57 8.92 -26.19
C SER A 183 -3.08 7.58 -25.63
N PHE A 184 -3.18 6.53 -26.46
CA PHE A 184 -3.55 5.20 -25.99
C PHE A 184 -2.45 4.57 -25.13
N GLN A 185 -1.18 4.77 -25.47
CA GLN A 185 -0.08 4.29 -24.61
C GLN A 185 -0.10 4.95 -23.23
N GLU A 186 -0.35 6.26 -23.15
CA GLU A 186 -0.50 6.96 -21.87
C GLU A 186 -1.71 6.46 -21.09
N GLN A 187 -2.84 6.22 -21.76
CA GLN A 187 -4.03 5.65 -21.11
C GLN A 187 -3.77 4.25 -20.57
N ILE A 188 -3.10 3.39 -21.33
CA ILE A 188 -2.72 2.04 -20.88
C ILE A 188 -1.83 2.12 -19.66
N TYR A 189 -0.80 2.98 -19.70
CA TYR A 189 0.10 3.18 -18.56
C TYR A 189 -0.65 3.64 -17.30
N ASN A 190 -1.54 4.61 -17.44
CA ASN A 190 -2.38 5.08 -16.33
C ASN A 190 -3.30 3.97 -15.80
N MET A 191 -3.87 3.15 -16.69
CA MET A 191 -4.70 2.01 -16.29
C MET A 191 -3.89 0.93 -15.57
N GLU A 192 -2.67 0.63 -16.01
CA GLU A 192 -1.76 -0.30 -15.34
C GLU A 192 -1.42 0.17 -13.93
N GLN A 193 -1.14 1.47 -13.77
CA GLN A 193 -0.89 2.05 -12.45
C GLN A 193 -2.11 1.93 -11.53
N ILE A 194 -3.31 2.24 -12.02
CA ILE A 194 -4.56 2.07 -11.26
C ILE A 194 -4.76 0.60 -10.86
N ILE A 195 -4.49 -0.34 -11.76
CA ILE A 195 -4.60 -1.78 -11.47
C ILE A 195 -3.65 -2.19 -10.34
N ASP A 196 -2.42 -1.69 -10.34
CA ASP A 196 -1.45 -2.00 -9.30
C ASP A 196 -1.82 -1.37 -7.95
N ASP A 197 -2.30 -0.12 -7.95
CA ASP A 197 -2.85 0.52 -6.74
C ASP A 197 -4.02 -0.28 -6.17
N LEU A 198 -4.96 -0.73 -7.01
CA LEU A 198 -6.09 -1.56 -6.60
C LEU A 198 -5.65 -2.93 -6.06
N LYS A 199 -4.59 -3.53 -6.59
CA LYS A 199 -4.04 -4.79 -6.04
C LYS A 199 -3.49 -4.57 -4.63
N VAL A 200 -2.76 -3.48 -4.41
CA VAL A 200 -2.24 -3.12 -3.09
C VAL A 200 -3.40 -2.89 -2.12
N GLU A 201 -4.42 -2.14 -2.51
CA GLU A 201 -5.62 -1.90 -1.70
C GLU A 201 -6.36 -3.21 -1.36
N LEU A 202 -6.51 -4.10 -2.34
CA LEU A 202 -7.10 -5.43 -2.12
C LEU A 202 -6.32 -6.24 -1.08
N ASP A 203 -4.99 -6.24 -1.16
CA ASP A 203 -4.15 -7.02 -0.26
C ASP A 203 -4.12 -6.43 1.16
N THR A 204 -4.13 -5.10 1.29
CA THR A 204 -4.30 -4.44 2.60
C THR A 204 -5.66 -4.80 3.22
N THR A 205 -6.74 -4.73 2.45
CA THR A 205 -8.10 -5.07 2.91
C THR A 205 -8.20 -6.56 3.30
N LYS A 206 -7.56 -7.46 2.56
CA LYS A 206 -7.47 -8.88 2.93
C LYS A 206 -6.71 -9.06 4.25
N ALA A 207 -5.63 -8.32 4.48
CA ALA A 207 -4.88 -8.37 5.72
C ALA A 207 -5.72 -7.88 6.91
N GLU A 208 -6.43 -6.78 6.76
CA GLU A 208 -7.38 -6.27 7.77
C GLU A 208 -8.48 -7.28 8.07
N ASN A 209 -9.06 -7.90 7.04
CA ASN A 209 -10.10 -8.91 7.21
C ASN A 209 -9.57 -10.13 8.00
N ARG A 210 -8.32 -10.56 7.75
CA ARG A 210 -7.68 -11.63 8.52
C ARG A 210 -7.52 -11.25 9.99
N ILE A 211 -7.07 -10.03 10.28
CA ILE A 211 -6.92 -9.51 11.65
C ILE A 211 -8.28 -9.51 12.36
N LEU A 212 -9.33 -8.98 11.72
CA LEU A 212 -10.68 -8.94 12.27
C LEU A 212 -11.21 -10.36 12.55
N ARG A 213 -11.01 -11.32 11.62
CA ARG A 213 -11.39 -12.72 11.85
C ARG A 213 -10.68 -13.32 13.07
N THR A 214 -9.39 -13.04 13.25
CA THR A 214 -8.65 -13.48 14.44
C THR A 214 -9.20 -12.84 15.72
N GLN A 215 -9.53 -11.55 15.69
CA GLN A 215 -10.13 -10.87 16.83
C GLN A 215 -11.50 -11.44 17.19
N VAL A 216 -12.37 -11.67 16.20
CA VAL A 216 -13.68 -12.32 16.39
C VAL A 216 -13.50 -13.70 17.00
N HIS A 217 -12.55 -14.50 16.49
CA HIS A 217 -12.28 -15.81 17.06
C HIS A 217 -11.82 -15.73 18.53
N ARG A 218 -10.89 -14.83 18.86
CA ARG A 218 -10.43 -14.60 20.25
C ARG A 218 -11.57 -14.17 21.16
N LEU A 219 -12.44 -13.27 20.70
CA LEU A 219 -13.61 -12.82 21.44
C LEU A 219 -14.59 -13.97 21.67
N ASN A 220 -14.83 -14.81 20.65
CA ASN A 220 -15.70 -15.97 20.79
C ASN A 220 -15.16 -16.96 21.83
N THR A 221 -13.86 -17.25 21.82
CA THR A 221 -13.22 -18.11 22.84
C THR A 221 -13.35 -17.52 24.24
N ARG A 222 -13.19 -16.19 24.39
CA ARG A 222 -13.41 -15.50 25.67
C ARG A 222 -14.86 -15.60 26.13
N ILE A 223 -15.83 -15.40 25.23
CA ILE A 223 -17.26 -15.53 25.54
C ILE A 223 -17.56 -16.95 26.00
N MET A 224 -17.04 -17.98 25.32
CA MET A 224 -17.22 -19.37 25.73
C MET A 224 -16.62 -19.65 27.12
N SER A 225 -15.43 -19.12 27.39
CA SER A 225 -14.79 -19.25 28.71
C SER A 225 -15.63 -18.59 29.81
N VAL A 226 -16.09 -17.36 29.58
CA VAL A 226 -16.95 -16.63 30.53
C VAL A 226 -18.28 -17.36 30.74
N ALA A 227 -18.91 -17.85 29.67
CA ALA A 227 -20.13 -18.65 29.77
C ALA A 227 -19.91 -19.92 30.61
N GLY A 228 -18.77 -20.59 30.45
CA GLY A 228 -18.37 -21.72 31.28
C GLY A 228 -18.23 -21.34 32.76
N THR A 229 -17.55 -20.23 33.07
CA THR A 229 -17.44 -19.74 34.46
C THR A 229 -18.80 -19.35 35.06
N LEU A 230 -19.69 -18.76 34.26
CA LEU A 230 -21.03 -18.39 34.70
C LEU A 230 -21.89 -19.64 35.00
N MET A 231 -21.79 -20.68 34.17
CA MET A 231 -22.43 -21.97 34.45
C MET A 231 -21.89 -22.62 35.72
N HIS A 232 -20.57 -22.54 35.95
CA HIS A 232 -19.96 -23.04 37.18
C HIS A 232 -20.50 -22.30 38.41
N TYR A 233 -20.50 -20.96 38.41
CA TYR A 233 -21.07 -20.17 39.51
C TYR A 233 -22.56 -20.42 39.71
N LYS A 234 -23.33 -20.61 38.63
CA LYS A 234 -24.74 -20.99 38.72
C LYS A 234 -24.90 -22.34 39.44
N SER A 235 -24.04 -23.32 39.17
CA SER A 235 -24.06 -24.61 39.86
C SER A 235 -23.72 -24.48 41.34
N GLU A 236 -22.71 -23.68 41.70
CA GLU A 236 -22.36 -23.42 43.10
C GLU A 236 -23.48 -22.70 43.86
N LEU A 237 -24.14 -21.73 43.21
CA LEU A 237 -25.32 -21.05 43.77
C LEU A 237 -26.47 -22.02 44.04
N LEU A 238 -26.71 -22.98 43.16
CA LEU A 238 -27.73 -24.01 43.39
C LEU A 238 -27.37 -24.91 44.56
N LYS A 239 -26.11 -25.38 44.64
CA LYS A 239 -25.64 -26.20 45.77
C LYS A 239 -25.74 -25.47 47.11
N THR A 240 -25.33 -24.20 47.14
CA THR A 240 -25.42 -23.39 48.36
C THR A 240 -26.87 -23.09 48.75
N LYS A 241 -27.76 -22.90 47.76
CA LYS A 241 -29.20 -22.79 48.00
C LYS A 241 -29.78 -24.07 48.63
N GLU A 242 -29.46 -25.24 48.08
CA GLU A 242 -29.90 -26.54 48.63
C GLU A 242 -29.38 -26.74 50.07
N LEU A 243 -28.11 -26.41 50.31
CA LEU A 243 -27.51 -26.47 51.65
C LEU A 243 -28.23 -25.53 52.64
N LEU A 244 -28.57 -24.31 52.21
CA LEU A 244 -29.33 -23.35 53.01
C LEU A 244 -30.74 -23.86 53.32
N GLN A 245 -31.43 -24.45 52.34
CA GLN A 245 -32.75 -25.06 52.56
C GLN A 245 -32.67 -26.19 53.59
N PHE A 246 -31.68 -27.08 53.46
CA PHE A 246 -31.44 -28.13 54.45
C PHE A 246 -31.18 -27.56 55.86
N HIS A 247 -30.40 -26.49 55.97
CA HIS A 247 -30.16 -25.83 57.26
C HIS A 247 -31.42 -25.16 57.83
N LEU A 248 -32.27 -24.58 56.99
CA LEU A 248 -33.56 -24.01 57.39
C LEU A 248 -34.49 -25.09 57.93
N GLU A 249 -34.67 -26.20 57.21
CA GLU A 249 -35.47 -27.34 57.65
C GLU A 249 -34.96 -27.89 59.00
N ARG A 250 -33.64 -28.00 59.16
CA ARG A 250 -33.03 -28.44 60.41
C ARG A 250 -33.25 -27.45 61.55
N LEU A 251 -33.22 -26.15 61.28
CA LEU A 251 -33.53 -25.09 62.25
C LEU A 251 -35.00 -25.15 62.67
N GLU A 252 -35.91 -25.37 61.73
CA GLU A 252 -37.34 -25.55 61.99
C GLU A 252 -37.59 -26.78 62.86
N ALA A 253 -36.97 -27.92 62.55
CA ALA A 253 -37.07 -29.13 63.38
C ALA A 253 -36.51 -28.91 64.80
N VAL A 254 -35.41 -28.17 64.95
CA VAL A 254 -34.87 -27.79 66.26
C VAL A 254 -35.83 -26.85 67.01
N LYS A 255 -36.46 -25.91 66.31
CA LYS A 255 -37.46 -25.01 66.90
C LYS A 255 -38.69 -25.78 67.38
N GLU A 256 -39.21 -26.71 66.59
CA GLU A 256 -40.32 -27.59 66.97
C GLU A 256 -39.92 -28.47 68.16
N GLY A 257 -38.71 -29.04 68.14
CA GLY A 257 -38.16 -29.79 69.28
C GLY A 257 -38.06 -28.95 70.55
N LYS A 258 -37.64 -27.68 70.43
CA LYS A 258 -37.61 -26.73 71.54
C LYS A 258 -39.02 -26.45 72.07
N GLU A 259 -39.99 -26.20 71.19
CA GLU A 259 -41.38 -25.95 71.58
C GLU A 259 -41.99 -27.16 72.31
N ARG A 260 -41.75 -28.38 71.83
CA ARG A 260 -42.17 -29.62 72.51
C ARG A 260 -41.50 -29.79 73.87
N LEU A 261 -40.19 -29.55 73.98
CA LEU A 261 -39.49 -29.60 75.26
C LEU A 261 -40.03 -28.53 76.23
N GLN A 262 -40.33 -27.34 75.72
CA GLN A 262 -40.91 -26.26 76.52
C GLN A 262 -42.32 -26.64 77.03
N ALA A 263 -43.13 -27.29 76.21
CA ALA A 263 -44.42 -27.83 76.64
C ALA A 263 -44.25 -28.89 77.74
N VAL A 264 -43.33 -29.84 77.56
CA VAL A 264 -43.02 -30.87 78.59
C VAL A 264 -42.53 -30.23 79.89
N ILE A 265 -41.68 -29.20 79.81
CA ILE A 265 -41.23 -28.45 81.00
C ILE A 265 -42.41 -27.77 81.69
N ASN A 266 -43.33 -27.16 80.93
CA ASN A 266 -44.54 -26.57 81.50
C ASN A 266 -45.43 -27.64 82.16
N ASP A 267 -45.60 -28.80 81.54
CA ASP A 267 -46.34 -29.93 82.14
C ASP A 267 -45.69 -30.37 83.46
N PHE A 268 -44.35 -30.39 83.54
CA PHE A 268 -43.63 -30.66 84.78
C PHE A 268 -43.87 -29.58 85.85
N TYR A 269 -43.91 -28.31 85.46
CA TYR A 269 -44.27 -27.23 86.39
C TYR A 269 -45.71 -27.39 86.89
N ASP A 270 -46.67 -27.72 86.02
CA ASP A 270 -48.06 -27.97 86.41
C ASP A 270 -48.18 -29.17 87.38
N ILE A 271 -47.39 -30.23 87.16
CA ILE A 271 -47.32 -31.39 88.08
C ILE A 271 -46.72 -30.98 89.43
N LEU A 272 -45.67 -30.16 89.43
CA LEU A 272 -45.06 -29.64 90.66
C LEU A 272 -46.05 -28.77 91.42
N ASP A 273 -46.77 -27.88 90.76
CA ASP A 273 -47.81 -27.03 91.36
C ASP A 273 -48.96 -27.89 91.92
N ALA A 274 -49.37 -28.95 91.21
CA ALA A 274 -50.35 -29.91 91.72
C ALA A 274 -49.81 -30.69 92.94
N TYR A 275 -48.53 -31.04 92.95
CA TYR A 275 -47.88 -31.67 94.10
C TYR A 275 -47.82 -30.70 95.30
N GLU A 276 -47.45 -29.44 95.09
CA GLU A 276 -47.49 -28.41 96.13
C GLU A 276 -48.90 -28.20 96.67
N SER A 277 -49.92 -28.13 95.80
CA SER A 277 -51.32 -28.02 96.20
C SER A 277 -51.80 -29.23 97.01
N THR A 278 -51.45 -30.44 96.58
CA THR A 278 -51.82 -31.66 97.33
C THR A 278 -51.08 -31.75 98.66
N VAL A 279 -49.82 -31.34 98.73
CA VAL A 279 -49.08 -31.21 99.99
C VAL A 279 -49.75 -30.18 100.91
N ALA A 280 -50.20 -29.04 100.36
CA ALA A 280 -50.94 -28.03 101.11
C ALA A 280 -52.30 -28.56 101.62
N GLU A 281 -53.07 -29.26 100.79
CA GLU A 281 -54.32 -29.92 101.21
C GLU A 281 -54.08 -30.99 102.27
N VAL A 282 -53.01 -31.77 102.14
CA VAL A 282 -52.63 -32.77 103.14
C VAL A 282 -52.24 -32.08 104.45
N ALA A 283 -51.46 -30.99 104.40
CA ALA A 283 -51.12 -30.20 105.57
C ALA A 283 -52.38 -29.59 106.23
N GLU A 284 -53.34 -29.12 105.44
CA GLU A 284 -54.62 -28.59 105.94
C GLU A 284 -55.48 -29.70 106.56
N LYS A 285 -55.54 -30.90 105.97
CA LYS A 285 -56.21 -32.06 106.55
C LYS A 285 -55.52 -32.54 107.82
N PHE A 286 -54.20 -32.49 107.90
CA PHE A 286 -53.47 -32.74 109.14
C PHE A 286 -53.82 -31.70 110.22
N ALA A 287 -53.91 -30.41 109.87
CA ALA A 287 -54.34 -29.36 110.79
C ALA A 287 -55.81 -29.54 111.23
N GLN A 288 -56.69 -30.02 110.35
CA GLN A 288 -58.08 -30.36 110.70
C GLN A 288 -58.16 -31.60 111.60
N LEU A 289 -57.34 -32.63 111.36
CA LEU A 289 -57.22 -33.79 112.24
C LEU A 289 -56.67 -33.40 113.61
N GLU A 290 -55.74 -32.45 113.67
CA GLU A 290 -55.23 -31.90 114.93
C GLU A 290 -56.34 -31.16 115.69
N LYS A 291 -57.15 -30.34 115.00
CA LYS A 291 -58.35 -29.72 115.58
C LYS A 291 -59.42 -30.73 116.03
N ILE A 292 -59.67 -31.77 115.24
CA ILE A 292 -60.59 -32.86 115.63
C ILE A 292 -60.01 -33.63 116.82
N GLY A 293 -58.69 -33.82 116.88
CA GLY A 293 -57.97 -34.37 118.03
C GLY A 293 -58.14 -33.53 119.30
N GLU A 294 -58.08 -32.20 119.17
CA GLU A 294 -58.37 -31.28 120.26
C GLU A 294 -59.86 -31.30 120.68
N GLU A 295 -60.78 -31.47 119.72
CA GLU A 295 -62.22 -31.61 119.99
C GLU A 295 -62.58 -32.97 120.60
N THR A 296 -61.90 -34.06 120.22
CA THR A 296 -62.01 -35.36 120.87
C THR A 296 -61.42 -35.34 122.26
N GLU A 297 -60.29 -34.66 122.50
CA GLU A 297 -59.81 -34.43 123.87
C GLU A 297 -60.78 -33.59 124.71
N ARG A 298 -61.43 -32.57 124.12
CA ARG A 298 -62.45 -31.76 124.82
C ARG A 298 -63.71 -32.55 125.12
N THR A 299 -64.14 -33.42 124.21
CA THR A 299 -65.31 -34.30 124.42
C THR A 299 -64.98 -35.46 125.36
N GLU A 300 -63.77 -36.01 125.35
CA GLU A 300 -63.31 -36.96 126.37
C GLU A 300 -63.22 -36.31 127.75
N LYS A 301 -62.74 -35.06 127.85
CA LYS A 301 -62.78 -34.28 129.09
C LYS A 301 -64.23 -34.07 129.57
N ALA A 302 -65.16 -33.69 128.68
CA ALA A 302 -66.58 -33.56 129.01
C ALA A 302 -67.25 -34.89 129.41
N VAL A 303 -66.92 -36.00 128.74
CA VAL A 303 -67.42 -37.35 129.08
C VAL A 303 -66.82 -37.84 130.40
N SER A 304 -65.58 -37.45 130.72
CA SER A 304 -64.95 -37.74 132.00
C SER A 304 -65.61 -36.96 133.15
N GLU A 305 -66.12 -35.76 132.90
CA GLU A 305 -66.90 -34.97 133.87
C GLU A 305 -68.31 -35.55 134.07
N VAL A 306 -68.99 -35.99 133.00
CA VAL A 306 -70.30 -36.67 133.09
C VAL A 306 -70.20 -38.05 133.79
N LYS A 307 -69.08 -38.76 133.63
CA LYS A 307 -68.81 -40.01 134.39
C LYS A 307 -68.49 -39.74 135.86
N LYS A 308 -67.95 -38.56 136.22
CA LYS A 308 -67.75 -38.15 137.63
C LYS A 308 -69.06 -37.74 138.31
N GLU A 309 -70.03 -37.20 137.57
CA GLU A 309 -71.36 -36.89 138.12
C GLU A 309 -72.25 -38.12 138.33
N LYS A 310 -72.17 -39.16 137.48
CA LYS A 310 -72.89 -40.42 137.70
C LYS A 310 -72.33 -41.29 138.83
N LYS A 311 -71.10 -41.05 139.30
CA LYS A 311 -70.50 -41.75 140.45
C LYS A 311 -70.81 -41.12 141.82
N LYS A 312 -71.44 -39.94 141.87
CA LYS A 312 -71.83 -39.24 143.12
C LYS A 312 -73.33 -39.35 143.49
N LYS A 313 -74.13 -40.16 142.78
CA LYS A 313 -75.58 -40.33 143.01
C LYS A 313 -76.02 -41.77 143.35
N LYS A 314 -75.10 -42.64 143.80
CA LYS A 314 -75.42 -44.00 144.31
C LYS A 314 -74.75 -44.34 145.65
N GLU A 315 -74.38 -43.32 146.42
CA GLU A 315 -74.12 -43.42 147.86
C GLU A 315 -75.09 -42.45 148.54
N GLY A 316 -76.17 -42.98 149.13
CA GLY A 316 -77.16 -42.22 149.89
C GLY A 316 -78.56 -42.83 149.77
N GLU A 317 -79.10 -43.27 150.91
CA GLU A 317 -80.42 -43.88 151.17
C GLU A 317 -80.43 -45.40 150.92
N GLU A 318 -80.12 -46.23 151.93
CA GLU A 318 -80.94 -46.58 153.12
C GLU A 318 -82.36 -47.05 152.81
#